data_AF-A0A0A2ABL0-F1
#
_entry.id   AF-A0A0A2ABL0-F1
#
_cell.length_a   1.000
_cell.length_b   1.000
_cell.length_c   1.000
_cell.angle_alpha   90.00
_cell.angle_beta   90.00
_cell.angle_gamma   90.00
#
_symmetry.space_group_name_H-M   'P 1'
#
loop_
_entity.id
_entity.type
_entity.pdbx_description
1 polymer ?
#
loop_
_entity_poly.entity_id
_entity_poly.type
_entity_poly.pdbx_seq_one_letter_code
_entity_poly.pdbx_strand_id
1 'polypeptide(L)'
;MKEIKSNSKENTNIEQSSLKRIGNFIKEARLSRDQSVEELASDLKIGSHQLKAIEEGNEEELPEKVFVKAMVRRISQKLKLDTEFIMNEFKTDRKEIKIEEIVEEVAKKTNKTNKTNKTSQSKGPGRAGFLVFILISGFLGLVTSSLIFNLFSESFQNQTPKQELIKKTK
;
A
#
# COMPACT_ATOMS: atom_id res chain seq x y z
N MET A 1 18.64 6.65 42.67
CA MET A 1 18.58 6.21 41.26
C MET A 1 17.12 5.91 40.93
N LYS A 2 16.49 6.69 40.05
CA LYS A 2 15.08 6.47 39.64
C LYS A 2 15.08 5.61 38.38
N GLU A 3 14.26 4.56 38.40
CA GLU A 3 14.18 3.54 37.37
C GLU A 3 13.60 4.08 36.05
N ILE A 4 14.33 3.86 34.96
CA ILE A 4 13.85 4.03 33.58
C ILE A 4 13.40 2.65 33.10
N LYS A 5 12.21 2.18 33.48
CA LYS A 5 11.65 0.88 33.00
C LYS A 5 10.25 0.96 32.41
N SER A 6 9.59 2.13 32.41
CA SER A 6 8.17 2.22 32.07
C SER A 6 7.86 2.37 30.57
N ASN A 7 8.82 2.76 29.71
CA ASN A 7 8.52 3.18 28.33
C ASN A 7 8.67 2.07 27.26
N SER A 8 9.35 0.95 27.56
CA SER A 8 9.58 -0.11 26.56
C SER A 8 8.37 -1.02 26.36
N LYS A 9 7.68 -1.40 27.44
CA LYS A 9 6.58 -2.38 27.39
C LYS A 9 5.30 -1.85 26.73
N GLU A 10 5.01 -0.57 26.84
CA GLU A 10 3.79 0.01 26.24
C GLU A 10 3.93 0.12 24.72
N ASN A 11 5.12 0.53 24.27
CA ASN A 11 5.42 0.67 22.85
C ASN A 11 5.34 -0.69 22.12
N THR A 12 5.95 -1.75 22.68
CA THR A 12 5.88 -3.11 22.12
C THR A 12 4.45 -3.64 22.01
N ASN A 13 3.58 -3.36 22.99
CA ASN A 13 2.17 -3.80 22.92
C ASN A 13 1.41 -3.10 21.79
N ILE A 14 1.69 -1.81 21.54
CA ILE A 14 1.06 -1.05 20.45
C ILE A 14 1.57 -1.55 19.09
N GLU A 15 2.87 -1.81 18.96
CA GLU A 15 3.46 -2.38 17.73
C GLU A 15 2.86 -3.76 17.42
N GLN A 16 2.82 -4.66 18.41
CA GLN A 16 2.24 -6.00 18.28
C GLN A 16 0.76 -5.93 17.87
N SER A 17 0.01 -5.00 18.49
CA SER A 17 -1.40 -4.77 18.16
C SER A 17 -1.60 -4.29 16.72
N SER A 18 -0.75 -3.38 16.24
CA SER A 18 -0.78 -2.89 14.85
C SER A 18 -0.41 -3.99 13.86
N LEU A 19 0.70 -4.70 14.11
CA LEU A 19 1.14 -5.80 13.24
C LEU A 19 0.09 -6.90 13.15
N LYS A 20 -0.56 -7.25 14.27
CA LYS A 20 -1.63 -8.25 14.28
C LYS A 20 -2.80 -7.85 13.38
N ARG A 21 -3.23 -6.58 13.42
CA ARG A 21 -4.30 -6.08 12.53
C ARG A 21 -3.90 -6.18 11.07
N ILE A 22 -2.69 -5.73 10.74
CA ILE A 22 -2.14 -5.79 9.38
C ILE A 22 -2.04 -7.24 8.89
N GLY A 23 -1.54 -8.15 9.75
CA GLY A 23 -1.45 -9.57 9.48
C GLY A 23 -2.79 -10.20 9.15
N ASN A 24 -3.83 -9.88 9.92
CA ASN A 24 -5.19 -10.33 9.65
C ASN A 24 -5.70 -9.84 8.28
N PHE A 25 -5.50 -8.56 7.94
CA PHE A 25 -5.88 -8.03 6.62
C PHE A 25 -5.18 -8.77 5.47
N ILE A 26 -3.88 -9.03 5.61
CA ILE A 26 -3.10 -9.79 4.64
C ILE A 26 -3.65 -11.21 4.49
N LYS A 27 -3.92 -11.88 5.61
CA LYS A 27 -4.47 -13.24 5.65
C LYS A 27 -5.82 -13.32 4.97
N GLU A 28 -6.75 -12.42 5.30
CA GLU A 28 -8.08 -12.36 4.69
C GLU A 28 -7.99 -12.11 3.19
N ALA A 29 -7.15 -11.17 2.76
CA ALA A 29 -6.95 -10.88 1.35
C ALA A 29 -6.35 -12.07 0.58
N ARG A 30 -5.40 -12.81 1.19
CA ARG A 30 -4.84 -14.03 0.60
C ARG A 30 -5.92 -15.12 0.48
N LEU A 31 -6.67 -15.37 1.54
CA LEU A 31 -7.73 -16.39 1.56
C LEU A 31 -8.87 -16.06 0.59
N SER A 32 -9.22 -14.78 0.42
CA SER A 32 -10.24 -14.34 -0.56
C SER A 32 -9.87 -14.64 -2.02
N ARG A 33 -8.62 -15.05 -2.25
CA ARG A 33 -8.07 -15.41 -3.57
C ARG A 33 -7.73 -16.90 -3.69
N ASP A 34 -8.14 -17.71 -2.71
CA ASP A 34 -7.83 -19.14 -2.62
C ASP A 34 -6.32 -19.46 -2.70
N GLN A 35 -5.47 -18.50 -2.32
CA GLN A 35 -4.03 -18.60 -2.48
C GLN A 35 -3.39 -19.20 -1.21
N SER A 36 -2.50 -20.18 -1.35
CA SER A 36 -1.81 -20.76 -0.19
C SER A 36 -0.72 -19.83 0.37
N VAL A 37 -0.27 -20.08 1.59
CA VAL A 37 0.87 -19.36 2.18
C VAL A 37 2.12 -19.63 1.33
N GLU A 38 2.33 -20.87 0.94
CA GLU A 38 3.47 -21.34 0.14
C GLU A 38 3.52 -20.66 -1.22
N GLU A 39 2.37 -20.53 -1.89
CA GLU A 39 2.25 -19.87 -3.20
C GLU A 39 2.57 -18.37 -3.11
N LEU A 40 1.96 -17.65 -2.14
CA LEU A 40 2.25 -16.22 -1.96
C LEU A 40 3.72 -15.98 -1.59
N ALA A 41 4.26 -16.81 -0.71
CA ALA A 41 5.63 -16.71 -0.25
C ALA A 41 6.61 -16.95 -1.40
N SER A 42 6.35 -17.97 -2.23
CA SER A 42 7.12 -18.27 -3.45
C SER A 42 7.11 -17.09 -4.43
N ASP A 43 5.93 -16.55 -4.73
CA ASP A 43 5.76 -15.39 -5.62
C ASP A 43 6.52 -14.15 -5.16
N LEU A 44 6.59 -13.94 -3.84
CA LEU A 44 7.28 -12.82 -3.23
C LEU A 44 8.76 -13.11 -2.93
N LYS A 45 9.21 -14.36 -3.09
CA LYS A 45 10.55 -14.82 -2.69
C LYS A 45 10.85 -14.49 -1.22
N ILE A 46 9.90 -14.78 -0.35
CA ILE A 46 10.04 -14.71 1.11
C ILE A 46 9.83 -16.10 1.70
N GLY A 47 10.31 -16.35 2.92
CA GLY A 47 10.06 -17.63 3.59
C GLY A 47 8.60 -17.77 4.00
N SER A 48 8.00 -18.95 3.79
CA SER A 48 6.60 -19.22 4.22
C SER A 48 6.40 -19.00 5.72
N HIS A 49 7.39 -19.32 6.55
CA HIS A 49 7.36 -19.03 7.99
C HIS A 49 7.25 -17.53 8.28
N GLN A 50 7.91 -16.67 7.51
CA GLN A 50 7.86 -15.22 7.70
C GLN A 50 6.50 -14.67 7.28
N LEU A 51 5.94 -15.15 6.16
CA LEU A 51 4.60 -14.77 5.76
C LEU A 51 3.58 -15.18 6.83
N LYS A 52 3.69 -16.39 7.36
CA LYS A 52 2.83 -16.87 8.45
C LYS A 52 2.99 -16.03 9.71
N ALA A 53 4.22 -15.73 10.13
CA ALA A 53 4.50 -14.86 11.27
C ALA A 53 3.93 -13.44 11.09
N ILE A 54 4.00 -12.88 9.87
CA ILE A 54 3.32 -11.61 9.53
C ILE A 54 1.81 -11.75 9.67
N GLU A 55 1.20 -12.78 9.09
CA GLU A 55 -0.26 -13.02 9.17
C GLU A 55 -0.75 -13.24 10.61
N GLU A 56 0.10 -13.82 11.46
CA GLU A 56 -0.19 -14.07 12.87
C GLU A 56 0.20 -12.91 13.78
N GLY A 57 0.91 -11.89 13.28
CA GLY A 57 1.44 -10.80 14.09
C GLY A 57 2.48 -11.25 15.12
N ASN A 58 3.21 -12.34 14.84
CA ASN A 58 4.22 -12.89 15.73
C ASN A 58 5.57 -12.18 15.50
N GLU A 59 5.82 -11.12 16.26
CA GLU A 59 7.06 -10.32 16.14
C GLU A 59 8.33 -11.10 16.49
N GLU A 60 8.25 -12.11 17.35
CA GLU A 60 9.41 -12.87 17.82
C GLU A 60 10.02 -13.75 16.72
N GLU A 61 9.22 -14.14 15.72
CA GLU A 61 9.65 -14.94 14.57
C GLU A 61 10.03 -14.10 13.34
N LEU A 62 9.99 -12.77 13.47
CA LEU A 62 10.26 -11.85 12.37
C LEU A 62 11.68 -11.30 12.40
N PRO A 63 12.24 -10.96 11.23
CA PRO A 63 13.52 -10.25 11.15
C PRO A 63 13.40 -8.80 11.66
N GLU A 64 14.48 -8.02 11.58
CA GLU A 64 14.44 -6.62 11.98
C GLU A 64 13.31 -5.83 11.29
N LYS A 65 12.71 -4.89 12.03
CA LYS A 65 11.53 -4.13 11.63
C LYS A 65 11.62 -3.49 10.24
N VAL A 66 12.82 -3.09 9.81
CA VAL A 66 13.05 -2.52 8.46
C VAL A 66 12.71 -3.55 7.36
N PHE A 67 13.07 -4.81 7.56
CA PHE A 67 12.74 -5.90 6.64
C PHE A 67 11.26 -6.24 6.68
N VAL A 68 10.66 -6.33 7.87
CA VAL A 68 9.21 -6.56 8.03
C VAL A 68 8.42 -5.50 7.28
N LYS A 69 8.79 -4.22 7.43
CA LYS A 69 8.18 -3.10 6.71
C LYS A 69 8.24 -3.26 5.19
N ALA A 70 9.37 -3.74 4.66
CA ALA A 70 9.54 -4.00 3.24
C ALA A 70 8.67 -5.19 2.78
N MET A 71 8.60 -6.25 3.58
CA MET A 71 7.76 -7.42 3.31
C MET A 71 6.28 -7.05 3.29
N VAL A 72 5.77 -6.36 4.32
CA VAL A 72 4.39 -5.88 4.41
C VAL A 72 4.02 -5.03 3.19
N ARG A 73 4.90 -4.11 2.76
CA ARG A 73 4.69 -3.34 1.54
C ARG A 73 4.58 -4.22 0.30
N ARG A 74 5.52 -5.15 0.09
CA ARG A 74 5.51 -6.05 -1.08
C ARG A 74 4.29 -6.97 -1.10
N ILE A 75 3.90 -7.51 0.05
CA ILE A 75 2.70 -8.33 0.20
C ILE A 75 1.45 -7.52 -0.16
N SER A 76 1.32 -6.31 0.40
CA SER A 76 0.18 -5.42 0.13
C SER A 76 0.05 -5.09 -1.35
N GLN A 77 1.17 -4.80 -2.03
CA GLN A 77 1.20 -4.55 -3.48
C GLN A 77 0.80 -5.78 -4.29
N LYS A 78 1.33 -6.97 -3.94
CA LYS A 78 1.01 -8.23 -4.61
C LYS A 78 -0.46 -8.60 -4.46
N LEU A 79 -1.01 -8.36 -3.26
CA LEU A 79 -2.43 -8.55 -2.95
C LEU A 79 -3.30 -7.36 -3.38
N LYS A 80 -2.76 -6.35 -4.07
CA LYS A 80 -3.51 -5.15 -4.53
C LYS A 80 -4.32 -4.48 -3.42
N LEU A 81 -3.79 -4.46 -2.20
CA LEU A 81 -4.35 -3.75 -1.05
C LEU A 81 -3.98 -2.28 -1.12
N ASP A 82 -4.71 -1.44 -0.37
CA ASP A 82 -4.31 -0.06 -0.15
C ASP A 82 -3.01 -0.03 0.65
N THR A 83 -1.91 0.05 -0.10
CA THR A 83 -0.56 -0.03 0.46
C THR A 83 -0.24 1.21 1.27
N GLU A 84 -0.77 2.39 0.91
CA GLU A 84 -0.51 3.61 1.68
C GLU A 84 -1.24 3.57 3.02
N PHE A 85 -2.48 3.08 3.04
CA PHE A 85 -3.23 2.86 4.28
C PHE A 85 -2.51 1.85 5.20
N ILE A 86 -2.18 0.66 4.70
CA ILE A 86 -1.47 -0.37 5.47
C ILE A 86 -0.12 0.17 5.99
N MET A 87 0.61 0.91 5.15
CA MET A 87 1.90 1.43 5.55
C MET A 87 1.82 2.61 6.52
N ASN A 88 0.68 3.30 6.60
CA ASN A 88 0.42 4.28 7.64
C ASN A 88 0.08 3.59 8.97
N GLU A 89 -0.73 2.54 8.97
CA GLU A 89 -1.02 1.73 10.16
C GLU A 89 0.27 1.09 10.74
N PHE A 90 1.19 0.66 9.86
CA PHE A 90 2.48 0.09 10.27
C PHE A 90 3.44 1.12 10.90
N LYS A 91 3.25 2.43 10.66
CA LYS A 91 4.12 3.46 11.22
C LYS A 91 3.82 3.61 12.72
N THR A 92 4.51 2.81 13.52
CA THR A 92 4.86 3.26 14.88
C THR A 92 5.64 4.56 14.76
N ASP A 93 5.20 5.53 15.54
CA ASP A 93 5.79 6.85 15.69
C ASP A 93 7.31 6.81 15.54
N ARG A 94 7.82 7.43 14.48
CA ARG A 94 9.23 7.78 14.45
C ARG A 94 9.45 8.64 15.69
N LYS A 95 10.16 8.13 16.70
CA LYS A 95 10.92 9.02 17.57
C LYS A 95 11.79 9.83 16.62
N GLU A 96 11.43 11.08 16.41
CA GLU A 96 12.39 12.08 15.98
C GLU A 96 13.51 11.98 17.01
N ILE A 97 14.61 11.33 16.61
CA ILE A 97 15.84 11.46 17.36
C ILE A 97 16.18 12.93 17.20
N LYS A 98 15.77 13.76 18.17
CA LYS A 98 16.31 15.09 18.32
C LYS A 98 17.79 14.88 18.62
N ILE A 99 18.62 15.01 17.60
CA ILE A 99 20.08 15.00 17.67
C ILE A 99 20.56 16.30 18.35
N GLU A 100 19.87 16.73 19.40
CA GLU A 100 20.18 17.92 20.20
C GLU A 100 21.08 17.53 21.38
N GLU A 101 21.08 16.27 21.82
CA GLU A 101 21.80 15.82 23.04
C GLU A 101 23.10 15.03 22.79
N ILE A 102 23.57 14.90 21.54
CA ILE A 102 24.88 14.25 21.24
C ILE A 102 25.91 15.29 20.73
N VAL A 103 25.50 16.54 20.51
CA VAL A 103 26.36 17.56 19.88
C VAL A 103 27.11 18.42 20.90
N GLU A 104 26.75 18.40 22.18
CA GLU A 104 27.42 19.25 23.18
C GLU A 104 28.85 18.77 23.52
N GLU A 105 29.17 17.48 23.31
CA GLU A 105 30.53 16.96 23.58
C GLU A 105 31.50 17.02 22.39
N VAL A 106 31.01 17.24 21.16
CA VAL A 106 31.87 17.27 19.94
C VAL A 106 32.12 18.70 19.42
N ALA A 107 31.41 19.71 19.93
CA ALA A 107 31.49 21.11 19.49
C ALA A 107 32.80 21.86 19.86
N LYS A 108 33.86 21.17 20.30
CA LYS A 108 35.16 21.81 20.61
C LYS A 108 36.25 21.65 19.55
N LYS A 109 36.03 20.96 18.43
CA LYS A 109 37.05 20.90 17.37
C LYS A 109 36.51 21.17 15.97
N THR A 110 36.98 22.31 15.45
CA THR A 110 37.29 22.62 14.05
C THR A 110 36.16 23.05 13.11
N ASN A 111 36.01 24.38 13.07
CA ASN A 111 35.61 25.15 11.91
C ASN A 111 36.37 24.74 10.63
N LYS A 112 35.66 24.43 9.54
CA LYS A 112 36.05 24.80 8.16
C LYS A 112 34.88 24.65 7.17
N THR A 113 34.29 25.80 6.83
CA THR A 113 33.90 26.29 5.49
C THR A 113 33.48 25.34 4.37
N ASN A 114 32.28 25.65 3.84
CA ASN A 114 31.86 25.74 2.44
C ASN A 114 31.71 24.44 1.61
N LYS A 115 30.46 24.05 1.32
CA LYS A 115 29.89 24.21 -0.04
C LYS A 115 28.38 23.95 -0.10
N THR A 116 27.74 24.82 -0.88
CA THR A 116 26.38 24.80 -1.41
C THR A 116 25.97 23.49 -2.08
N ASN A 117 24.68 23.12 -1.99
CA ASN A 117 23.85 22.75 -3.16
C ASN A 117 22.34 22.68 -2.82
N LYS A 118 21.63 23.70 -3.31
CA LYS A 118 20.32 23.70 -4.02
C LYS A 118 19.21 22.71 -3.63
N THR A 119 18.14 23.31 -3.10
CA THR A 119 16.73 23.27 -3.58
C THR A 119 16.18 21.98 -4.20
N SER A 120 15.09 21.46 -3.63
CA SER A 120 13.93 20.98 -4.41
C SER A 120 12.66 21.13 -3.58
N GLN A 121 12.11 22.33 -3.68
CA GLN A 121 10.80 22.73 -3.22
C GLN A 121 9.75 21.92 -4.00
N SER A 122 9.07 20.97 -3.34
CA SER A 122 7.92 20.27 -3.91
C SER A 122 6.74 21.24 -4.01
N LYS A 123 6.75 22.08 -5.05
CA LYS A 123 5.54 22.80 -5.46
C LYS A 123 4.61 21.77 -6.07
N GLY A 124 3.56 21.41 -5.33
CA GLY A 124 2.39 20.72 -5.89
C GLY A 124 1.87 21.49 -7.11
N PRO A 125 1.21 20.80 -8.06
CA PRO A 125 0.78 21.44 -9.29
C PRO A 125 -0.20 22.56 -8.95
N GLY A 126 0.20 23.81 -9.23
CA GLY A 126 -0.66 24.97 -9.09
C GLY A 126 -1.93 24.81 -9.93
N ARG A 127 -2.94 25.65 -9.68
CA ARG A 127 -4.29 25.61 -10.26
C ARG A 127 -4.38 25.34 -11.78
N ALA A 128 -3.33 25.66 -12.55
CA ALA A 128 -3.22 25.34 -13.98
C ALA A 128 -3.05 23.83 -14.28
N GLY A 129 -2.38 23.05 -13.42
CA GLY A 129 -2.16 21.62 -13.62
C GLY A 129 -3.43 20.78 -13.45
N PHE A 130 -4.38 21.23 -12.62
CA PHE A 130 -5.68 20.59 -12.47
C PHE A 130 -6.53 20.71 -13.74
N LEU A 131 -6.44 21.85 -14.46
CA LEU A 131 -7.15 22.06 -15.72
C LEU A 131 -6.62 21.17 -16.85
N VAL A 132 -5.30 20.95 -16.91
CA VAL A 132 -4.68 20.03 -17.89
C VAL A 132 -5.14 18.58 -17.65
N PHE A 133 -5.25 18.15 -16.40
CA PHE A 133 -5.78 16.82 -16.06
C PHE A 133 -7.23 16.61 -16.50
N ILE A 134 -8.10 17.63 -16.34
CA ILE A 134 -9.50 17.56 -16.79
C ILE A 134 -9.59 17.44 -18.31
N LEU A 135 -8.76 18.18 -19.07
CA LEU A 135 -8.76 18.11 -20.53
C LEU A 135 -8.28 16.76 -21.06
N ILE A 136 -7.22 16.20 -20.46
CA ILE A 136 -6.69 14.88 -20.86
C ILE A 136 -7.69 13.76 -20.51
N SER A 137 -8.29 13.83 -19.31
CA SER A 137 -9.34 12.89 -18.87
C SER A 137 -10.55 12.91 -19.80
N GLY A 138 -11.04 14.09 -20.16
CA GLY A 138 -12.20 14.26 -21.05
C GLY A 138 -11.94 13.71 -22.47
N PHE A 139 -10.77 13.96 -23.04
CA PHE A 139 -10.42 13.45 -24.37
C PHE A 139 -10.35 11.91 -24.38
N LEU A 140 -9.75 11.31 -23.34
CA LEU A 140 -9.68 9.85 -23.20
C LEU A 140 -11.07 9.21 -23.01
N GLY A 141 -11.97 9.89 -22.29
CA GLY A 141 -13.36 9.49 -22.16
C GLY A 141 -14.14 9.50 -23.47
N LEU A 142 -13.94 10.53 -24.32
CA LEU A 142 -14.59 10.59 -25.64
C LEU A 142 -14.09 9.49 -26.60
N VAL A 143 -12.79 9.23 -26.60
CA VAL A 143 -12.20 8.16 -27.43
C VAL A 143 -12.71 6.80 -26.99
N THR A 144 -12.71 6.52 -25.68
CA THR A 144 -13.23 5.25 -25.15
C THR A 144 -14.73 5.08 -25.38
N SER A 145 -15.52 6.14 -25.18
CA SER A 145 -16.97 6.14 -25.45
C SER A 145 -17.29 5.89 -26.93
N SER A 146 -16.55 6.50 -27.86
CA SER A 146 -16.73 6.27 -29.30
C SER A 146 -16.43 4.82 -29.70
N LEU A 147 -15.40 4.21 -29.10
CA LEU A 147 -15.04 2.81 -29.35
C LEU A 147 -16.09 1.85 -28.76
N ILE A 148 -16.57 2.13 -27.55
CA ILE A 148 -17.60 1.34 -26.86
C ILE A 148 -18.94 1.44 -27.60
N PHE A 149 -19.31 2.60 -28.11
CA PHE A 149 -20.56 2.77 -28.86
C PHE A 149 -20.56 1.97 -30.16
N ASN A 150 -19.43 1.93 -30.87
CA ASN A 150 -19.28 1.09 -32.06
C ASN A 150 -19.34 -0.40 -31.71
N LEU A 151 -18.73 -0.81 -30.59
CA LEU A 151 -18.73 -2.21 -30.14
C LEU A 151 -20.09 -2.67 -29.58
N PHE A 152 -20.81 -1.79 -28.89
CA PHE A 152 -22.10 -2.07 -28.26
C PHE A 152 -23.25 -2.09 -29.27
N SER A 153 -23.15 -1.33 -30.36
CA SER A 153 -24.19 -1.28 -31.41
C SER A 153 -24.43 -2.63 -32.10
N GLU A 154 -23.43 -3.51 -32.18
CA GLU A 154 -23.62 -4.87 -32.71
C GLU A 154 -24.39 -5.80 -31.76
N SER A 155 -24.33 -5.55 -30.45
CA SER A 155 -24.94 -6.42 -29.43
C SER A 155 -26.47 -6.31 -29.33
N PHE A 156 -27.08 -5.22 -29.85
CA PHE A 156 -28.51 -4.96 -29.72
C PHE A 156 -29.38 -5.48 -30.89
N GLN A 157 -28.81 -5.82 -32.04
CA GLN A 157 -29.59 -6.30 -33.20
C GLN A 157 -29.90 -7.81 -33.18
N ASN A 158 -29.29 -8.57 -32.26
CA ASN A 158 -29.50 -10.03 -32.17
C ASN A 158 -30.74 -10.44 -31.35
N GLN A 159 -31.62 -9.50 -31.01
CA GLN A 159 -32.80 -9.75 -30.17
C GLN A 159 -34.12 -9.23 -30.76
N THR A 160 -34.37 -9.39 -32.06
CA THR A 160 -35.76 -9.42 -32.54
C THR A 160 -36.26 -10.86 -32.54
N PRO A 161 -37.19 -11.25 -31.64
CA PRO A 161 -37.82 -12.56 -31.73
C PRO A 161 -38.68 -12.61 -32.99
N LYS A 162 -38.38 -13.54 -33.91
CA LYS A 162 -39.29 -13.90 -35.00
C LYS A 162 -40.60 -14.41 -34.37
N GLN A 163 -41.72 -13.79 -34.72
CA GLN A 163 -43.03 -14.31 -34.33
C GLN A 163 -43.24 -15.66 -35.01
N GLU A 164 -43.02 -16.72 -34.26
CA GLU A 164 -43.30 -18.08 -34.68
C GLU A 164 -44.80 -18.35 -34.48
N LEU A 165 -45.44 -18.72 -35.58
CA LEU A 165 -46.86 -18.99 -35.71
C LEU A 165 -47.37 -19.97 -34.64
N ILE A 166 -48.34 -19.54 -33.84
CA ILE A 166 -49.20 -20.46 -33.10
C ILE A 166 -50.19 -21.08 -34.11
N LYS A 167 -49.76 -22.16 -34.77
CA LYS A 167 -50.67 -23.21 -35.24
C LYS A 167 -50.92 -24.16 -34.08
N LYS A 168 -52.10 -24.08 -33.46
CA LYS A 168 -52.72 -25.26 -32.85
C LYS A 168 -54.24 -25.14 -32.78
N THR A 169 -54.86 -25.78 -33.78
CA THR A 169 -56.11 -26.55 -33.79
C THR A 169 -56.97 -26.51 -32.52
N LYS A 170 -58.16 -25.93 -32.62
CA LYS A 170 -59.44 -26.68 -32.58
C LYS A 170 -60.53 -25.87 -33.27
#